data_AF-A0A6C0CA98-F1
#
_entry.id   AF-A0A6C0CA98-F1
#
_cell.length_a   1.000
_cell.length_b   1.000
_cell.length_c   1.000
_cell.angle_alpha   90.00
_cell.angle_beta   90.00
_cell.angle_gamma   90.00
#
_symmetry.space_group_name_H-M   'P 1'
#
loop_
_entity.id
_entity.type
_entity.pdbx_description
1 polymer ?
#
loop_
_entity_poly.entity_id
_entity_poly.type
_entity_poly.pdbx_seq_one_letter_code
_entity_poly.pdbx_strand_id
1 'polypeptide(L)'
;MNSRFEDFALPQDPTLPEKSLDFGYVKFLSDSNNHSPTYELICIDTMSAEFDEFKLFREATQELENEYHKGLIVINQLPMSSLLAFKTLSRFAHTRQMIGSKLDEEQIELLLLLCKLANKYQIKKIMKGNMFNNTIWAKLLDTNFDFKDCFSYKYRIEICRLISKENPIIPKERYLNFFGLIFFENLSKYGVPDSYSKTHDTNQNRMHDNISQINYLMTPLDDKIILSNPQIHRSCSMPINRRSLRYLTSSEEDAQDGQSYEVLPRLSTESMNFGVVVYNFIICDINVHTQNGDIIMQMIKTTLNDGYYSLVRVHHDDFRKLHSNEAYTFNQRRISLQRSWDIYCEKGIYVPPIKE
;
A
#
# COMPACT_ATOMS: atom_id res chain seq x y z
N MET A 1 -74.08 25.49 19.42
CA MET A 1 -73.02 24.57 19.86
C MET A 1 -72.12 24.31 18.68
N ASN A 2 -70.90 24.86 18.72
CA ASN A 2 -69.81 24.66 17.77
C ASN A 2 -69.08 23.34 18.07
N SER A 3 -68.57 22.67 17.02
CA SER A 3 -67.30 21.91 17.01
C SER A 3 -67.14 21.28 15.62
N ARG A 4 -66.34 21.87 14.71
CA ARG A 4 -64.89 21.67 14.53
C ARG A 4 -64.52 20.26 14.03
N PHE A 5 -64.33 20.16 12.72
CA PHE A 5 -63.22 19.42 12.11
C PHE A 5 -62.55 20.39 11.14
N GLU A 6 -61.60 21.17 11.69
CA GLU A 6 -60.68 21.98 10.89
C GLU A 6 -59.55 21.07 10.40
N ASP A 7 -59.13 21.39 9.19
CA ASP A 7 -58.05 20.78 8.41
C ASP A 7 -56.77 20.56 9.24
N PHE A 8 -56.27 19.33 9.24
CA PHE A 8 -54.87 19.07 9.58
C PHE A 8 -54.00 19.44 8.38
N ALA A 9 -53.86 20.74 8.14
CA ALA A 9 -52.70 21.26 7.42
C ALA A 9 -51.50 21.15 8.37
N LEU A 10 -50.56 20.27 8.04
CA LEU A 10 -49.23 20.28 8.64
C LEU A 10 -48.62 21.69 8.43
N PRO A 11 -47.90 22.27 9.41
CA PRO A 11 -47.22 23.53 9.20
C PRO A 11 -46.12 23.29 8.14
N GLN A 12 -46.32 23.82 6.94
CA GLN A 12 -45.19 24.09 6.05
C GLN A 12 -44.43 25.25 6.67
N ASP A 13 -43.29 24.96 7.27
CA ASP A 13 -42.33 25.98 7.70
C ASP A 13 -41.83 26.72 6.45
N PRO A 14 -42.14 28.01 6.23
CA PRO A 14 -41.83 28.72 5.00
C PRO A 14 -40.36 29.19 4.92
N THR A 15 -39.49 28.73 5.81
CA THR A 15 -38.14 29.30 5.98
C THR A 15 -36.97 28.38 5.60
N LEU A 16 -37.22 27.21 5.01
CA LEU A 16 -36.19 26.46 4.30
C LEU A 16 -36.36 26.70 2.79
N PRO A 17 -35.44 27.40 2.11
CA PRO A 17 -35.50 27.48 0.66
C PRO A 17 -35.45 26.04 0.13
N GLU A 18 -36.44 25.65 -0.68
CA GLU A 18 -36.31 24.47 -1.54
C GLU A 18 -35.00 24.66 -2.29
N LYS A 19 -34.01 23.83 -1.96
CA LYS A 19 -32.69 23.93 -2.55
C LYS A 19 -32.86 23.60 -4.04
N SER A 20 -32.88 24.63 -4.89
CA SER A 20 -32.94 24.47 -6.33
C SER A 20 -31.73 23.64 -6.77
N LEU A 21 -31.97 22.53 -7.44
CA LEU A 21 -30.90 21.70 -7.99
C LEU A 21 -30.20 22.46 -9.12
N ASP A 22 -28.88 22.47 -9.07
CA ASP A 22 -28.07 23.10 -10.12
C ASP A 22 -27.90 22.15 -11.31
N PHE A 23 -28.04 22.69 -12.53
CA PHE A 23 -27.92 21.93 -13.78
C PHE A 23 -26.89 22.58 -14.72
N GLY A 24 -26.24 21.75 -15.53
CA GLY A 24 -25.38 22.20 -16.62
C GLY A 24 -25.06 21.10 -17.60
N TYR A 25 -24.19 21.39 -18.56
CA TYR A 25 -23.86 20.48 -19.65
C TYR A 25 -22.42 19.99 -19.58
N VAL A 26 -22.21 18.75 -19.97
CA VAL A 26 -20.89 18.27 -20.41
C VAL A 26 -20.87 18.22 -21.93
N LYS A 27 -19.87 18.88 -22.52
CA LYS A 27 -19.68 18.99 -23.96
C LYS A 27 -18.76 17.88 -24.45
N PHE A 28 -19.15 17.24 -25.55
CA PHE A 28 -18.40 16.15 -26.17
C PHE A 28 -17.93 16.57 -27.56
N LEU A 29 -16.62 16.58 -27.76
CA LEU A 29 -15.98 16.95 -29.02
C LEU A 29 -15.47 15.74 -29.78
N SER A 30 -15.75 15.72 -31.07
CA SER A 30 -15.14 14.78 -32.01
C SER A 30 -13.82 15.34 -32.51
N ASP A 31 -12.81 14.48 -32.68
CA ASP A 31 -11.54 14.85 -33.31
C ASP A 31 -11.71 15.18 -34.80
N SER A 32 -12.79 14.70 -35.42
CA SER A 32 -13.19 15.14 -36.75
C SER A 32 -13.99 16.44 -36.66
N ASN A 33 -13.49 17.48 -37.33
CA ASN A 33 -14.14 18.79 -37.48
C ASN A 33 -15.52 18.74 -38.15
N ASN A 34 -15.93 17.59 -38.70
CA ASN A 34 -17.19 17.43 -39.42
C ASN A 34 -18.37 17.01 -38.52
N HIS A 35 -18.15 16.79 -37.23
CA HIS A 35 -19.22 16.42 -36.30
C HIS A 35 -19.50 17.55 -35.31
N SER A 36 -20.77 17.95 -35.23
CA SER A 36 -21.22 18.92 -34.23
C SER A 36 -21.03 18.37 -32.82
N PRO A 37 -20.67 19.22 -31.84
CA PRO A 37 -20.54 18.82 -30.45
C PRO A 37 -21.85 18.23 -29.92
N THR A 38 -21.72 17.19 -29.10
CA THR A 38 -22.86 16.63 -28.35
C THR A 38 -22.84 17.20 -26.93
N TYR A 39 -24.01 17.51 -26.38
CA TYR A 39 -24.14 18.05 -25.03
C TYR A 39 -25.01 17.13 -24.19
N GLU A 40 -24.51 16.70 -23.03
CA GLU A 40 -25.26 15.88 -22.08
C GLU A 40 -25.64 16.73 -20.86
N LEU A 41 -26.94 16.84 -20.57
CA LEU A 41 -27.45 17.58 -19.42
C LEU A 41 -27.23 16.76 -18.14
N ILE A 42 -26.72 17.41 -17.10
CA ILE A 42 -26.49 16.79 -15.79
C ILE A 42 -26.98 17.65 -14.64
N CYS A 43 -27.35 16.99 -13.54
CA CYS A 43 -27.53 17.64 -12.24
C CYS A 43 -26.17 17.75 -11.54
N ILE A 44 -25.67 18.97 -11.39
CA ILE A 44 -24.35 19.27 -10.83
C ILE A 44 -24.25 18.76 -9.40
N ASP A 45 -25.30 18.96 -8.59
CA ASP A 45 -25.32 18.51 -7.20
C ASP A 45 -25.20 16.99 -7.09
N THR A 46 -25.89 16.25 -7.98
CA THR A 46 -25.83 14.78 -7.97
C THR A 46 -24.45 14.28 -8.41
N MET A 47 -23.89 14.88 -9.47
CA MET A 47 -22.55 14.51 -9.95
C MET A 47 -21.49 14.85 -8.91
N SER A 48 -21.57 16.03 -8.29
CA SER A 48 -20.67 16.48 -7.24
C SER A 48 -20.72 15.60 -5.99
N ALA A 49 -21.83 14.92 -5.70
CA ALA A 49 -21.87 13.99 -4.57
C ALA A 49 -20.96 12.75 -4.80
N GLU A 50 -20.75 12.35 -6.05
CA GLU A 50 -20.04 11.12 -6.42
C GLU A 50 -18.68 11.32 -7.07
N PHE A 51 -18.45 12.47 -7.69
CA PHE A 51 -17.26 12.76 -8.48
C PHE A 51 -16.66 14.09 -8.03
N ASP A 52 -15.47 14.04 -7.44
CA ASP A 52 -14.80 15.22 -6.88
C ASP A 52 -14.48 16.29 -7.92
N GLU A 53 -14.22 15.89 -9.16
CA GLU A 53 -13.96 16.82 -10.26
C GLU A 53 -15.11 17.83 -10.43
N PHE A 54 -16.36 17.41 -10.26
CA PHE A 54 -17.52 18.30 -10.36
C PHE A 54 -17.66 19.25 -9.17
N LYS A 55 -17.13 18.88 -8.00
CA LYS A 55 -17.04 19.81 -6.85
C LYS A 55 -16.04 20.93 -7.14
N LEU A 56 -14.86 20.56 -7.64
CA LEU A 56 -13.82 21.51 -8.02
C LEU A 56 -14.32 22.48 -9.09
N PHE A 57 -15.01 21.98 -10.11
CA PHE A 57 -15.63 22.84 -11.12
C PHE A 57 -16.65 23.81 -10.53
N ARG A 58 -17.51 23.36 -9.61
CA ARG A 58 -18.52 24.24 -8.98
C ARG A 58 -17.85 25.37 -8.18
N GLU A 59 -16.70 25.11 -7.60
CA GLU A 59 -15.91 26.11 -6.86
C GLU A 59 -15.19 27.07 -7.83
N ALA A 60 -14.57 26.55 -8.89
CA ALA A 60 -13.80 27.35 -9.86
C ALA A 60 -14.66 28.22 -10.79
N THR A 61 -15.90 27.79 -11.10
CA THR A 61 -16.80 28.52 -12.02
C THR A 61 -17.30 29.85 -11.47
N GLN A 62 -17.07 30.16 -10.19
CA GLN A 62 -17.34 31.48 -9.61
C GLN A 62 -16.32 32.55 -10.05
N GLU A 63 -15.17 32.14 -10.59
CA GLU A 63 -14.01 33.03 -10.83
C GLU A 63 -13.62 33.16 -12.31
N LEU A 64 -14.29 32.43 -13.23
CA LEU A 64 -13.88 32.31 -14.63
C LEU A 64 -14.99 32.70 -15.62
N GLU A 65 -14.59 33.14 -16.82
CA GLU A 65 -15.50 33.23 -17.97
C GLU A 65 -15.93 31.83 -18.42
N ASN A 66 -17.23 31.58 -18.36
CA ASN A 66 -17.80 30.25 -18.61
C ASN A 66 -18.45 30.14 -20.00
N GLU A 67 -18.34 28.98 -20.66
CA GLU A 67 -19.12 28.66 -21.85
C GLU A 67 -20.56 28.30 -21.44
N TYR A 68 -21.55 28.73 -22.24
CA TYR A 68 -22.97 28.43 -22.00
C TYR A 68 -23.60 27.74 -23.22
N HIS A 69 -24.42 26.74 -22.96
CA HIS A 69 -25.28 26.08 -23.95
C HIS A 69 -26.74 26.16 -23.50
N LYS A 70 -27.60 26.76 -24.34
CA LYS A 70 -29.04 26.97 -24.04
C LYS A 70 -29.29 27.62 -22.67
N GLY A 71 -28.46 28.60 -22.31
CA GLY A 71 -28.59 29.35 -21.06
C GLY A 71 -28.07 28.63 -19.80
N LEU A 72 -27.55 27.41 -19.92
CA LEU A 72 -26.90 26.68 -18.81
C LEU A 72 -25.40 26.57 -19.05
N ILE A 73 -24.63 26.52 -17.96
CA ILE A 73 -23.18 26.44 -17.99
C ILE A 73 -22.70 25.11 -18.59
N VAL A 74 -21.63 25.16 -19.38
CA VAL A 74 -20.85 23.99 -19.80
C VAL A 74 -19.74 23.77 -18.77
N ILE A 75 -19.86 22.68 -18.01
CA ILE A 75 -19.04 22.44 -16.81
C ILE A 75 -17.76 21.71 -17.15
N ASN A 76 -17.78 20.88 -18.20
CA ASN A 76 -16.63 20.10 -18.61
C ASN A 76 -16.69 19.81 -20.11
N GLN A 77 -15.53 19.51 -20.69
CA GLN A 77 -15.36 19.12 -22.07
C GLN A 77 -14.60 17.79 -22.16
N LEU A 78 -15.21 16.80 -22.81
CA LEU A 78 -14.66 15.46 -22.98
C LEU A 78 -14.60 15.07 -24.47
N PRO A 79 -13.77 14.11 -24.86
CA PRO A 79 -13.79 13.59 -26.22
C PRO A 79 -15.04 12.73 -26.45
N MET A 80 -15.51 12.66 -27.69
CA MET A 80 -16.72 11.93 -28.09
C MET A 80 -16.62 10.43 -27.78
N SER A 81 -15.40 9.86 -27.79
CA SER A 81 -15.13 8.48 -27.37
C SER A 81 -15.61 8.19 -25.94
N SER A 82 -15.56 9.19 -25.05
CA SER A 82 -15.97 9.04 -23.64
C SER A 82 -17.48 9.18 -23.41
N LEU A 83 -18.28 9.49 -24.44
CA LEU A 83 -19.71 9.81 -24.27
C LEU A 83 -20.49 8.67 -23.59
N LEU A 84 -20.29 7.42 -24.04
CA LEU A 84 -21.03 6.28 -23.49
C LEU A 84 -20.58 5.93 -22.07
N ALA A 85 -19.26 6.00 -21.82
CA ALA A 85 -18.69 5.86 -20.49
C ALA A 85 -19.26 6.92 -19.53
N PHE A 86 -19.33 8.18 -19.98
CA PHE A 86 -19.89 9.28 -19.20
C PHE A 86 -21.37 9.06 -18.89
N LYS A 87 -22.18 8.67 -19.89
CA LYS A 87 -23.60 8.33 -19.67
C LYS A 87 -23.78 7.24 -18.62
N THR A 88 -22.88 6.25 -18.63
CA THR A 88 -22.87 5.17 -17.63
C THR A 88 -22.56 5.69 -16.23
N LEU A 89 -21.56 6.57 -16.08
CA LEU A 89 -21.20 7.20 -14.80
C LEU A 89 -22.29 8.16 -14.31
N SER A 90 -22.88 8.96 -15.19
CA SER A 90 -23.98 9.87 -14.87
C SER A 90 -25.19 9.08 -14.37
N ARG A 91 -25.58 8.02 -15.08
CA ARG A 91 -26.64 7.11 -14.63
C ARG A 91 -26.32 6.49 -13.27
N PHE A 92 -25.07 6.09 -13.04
CA PHE A 92 -24.65 5.58 -11.75
C PHE A 92 -24.83 6.63 -10.63
N ALA A 93 -24.48 7.89 -10.87
CA ALA A 93 -24.66 8.95 -9.87
C ALA A 93 -26.13 9.10 -9.44
N HIS A 94 -27.06 8.98 -10.39
CA HIS A 94 -28.50 9.09 -10.14
C HIS A 94 -29.12 7.83 -9.54
N THR A 95 -28.75 6.65 -10.04
CA THR A 95 -29.47 5.38 -9.73
C THR A 95 -28.70 4.45 -8.80
N ARG A 96 -27.41 4.71 -8.58
CA ARG A 96 -26.46 3.80 -7.91
C ARG A 96 -26.30 2.45 -8.58
N GLN A 97 -26.79 2.31 -9.80
CA GLN A 97 -26.70 1.13 -10.62
C GLN A 97 -25.85 1.44 -11.85
N MET A 98 -24.84 0.62 -12.07
CA MET A 98 -24.09 0.65 -13.31
C MET A 98 -24.66 -0.44 -14.23
N ILE A 99 -25.04 -0.05 -15.44
CA ILE A 99 -25.26 -1.04 -16.49
C ILE A 99 -23.91 -1.27 -17.13
N GLY A 100 -23.29 -2.40 -16.80
CA GLY A 100 -22.01 -2.78 -17.37
C GLY A 100 -22.15 -3.04 -18.87
N SER A 101 -21.27 -2.44 -19.67
CA SER A 101 -21.07 -2.88 -21.04
C SER A 101 -20.46 -4.28 -21.08
N LYS A 102 -20.72 -5.05 -22.13
CA LYS A 102 -20.01 -6.31 -22.40
C LYS A 102 -18.72 -6.10 -23.21
N LEU A 103 -18.54 -4.92 -23.80
CA LEU A 103 -17.41 -4.59 -24.65
C LEU A 103 -16.24 -4.10 -23.80
N ASP A 104 -15.06 -4.67 -24.04
CA ASP A 104 -13.87 -4.34 -23.27
C ASP A 104 -13.45 -2.88 -23.51
N GLU A 105 -13.60 -2.36 -24.73
CA GLU A 105 -13.25 -0.98 -25.08
C GLU A 105 -14.07 0.03 -24.26
N GLU A 106 -15.37 -0.22 -24.10
CA GLU A 106 -16.25 0.64 -23.32
C GLU A 106 -15.96 0.53 -21.81
N GLN A 107 -15.59 -0.66 -21.32
CA GLN A 107 -15.18 -0.85 -19.93
C GLN A 107 -13.83 -0.17 -19.63
N ILE A 108 -12.88 -0.19 -20.58
CA ILE A 108 -11.60 0.52 -20.46
C ILE A 108 -11.85 2.03 -20.42
N GLU A 109 -12.63 2.56 -21.35
CA GLU A 109 -12.96 3.99 -21.38
C GLU A 109 -13.68 4.43 -20.09
N LEU A 110 -14.55 3.56 -19.57
CA LEU A 110 -15.20 3.77 -18.29
C LEU A 110 -14.21 3.85 -17.12
N LEU A 111 -13.21 2.96 -17.06
CA LEU A 111 -12.17 3.01 -16.03
C LEU A 111 -11.30 4.27 -16.15
N LEU A 112 -10.92 4.64 -17.38
CA LEU A 112 -10.13 5.84 -17.65
C LEU A 112 -10.88 7.10 -17.20
N LEU A 113 -12.16 7.20 -17.56
CA LEU A 113 -12.99 8.34 -17.17
C LEU A 113 -13.23 8.37 -15.66
N LEU A 114 -13.48 7.21 -15.05
CA LEU A 114 -13.65 7.10 -13.60
C LEU A 114 -12.39 7.56 -12.86
N CYS A 115 -11.20 7.19 -13.33
CA CYS A 115 -9.92 7.65 -12.81
C CYS A 115 -9.72 9.17 -12.92
N LYS A 116 -10.26 9.81 -13.97
CA LYS A 116 -10.15 11.26 -14.17
C LYS A 116 -11.14 12.04 -13.29
N LEU A 117 -12.34 11.49 -13.06
CA LEU A 117 -13.43 12.21 -12.40
C LEU A 117 -13.53 11.96 -10.88
N ALA A 118 -12.99 10.84 -10.40
CA ALA A 118 -13.23 10.36 -9.05
C ALA A 118 -11.93 10.19 -8.26
N ASN A 119 -11.99 10.45 -6.97
CA ASN A 119 -10.89 10.13 -6.08
C ASN A 119 -10.82 8.61 -5.80
N LYS A 120 -9.69 8.16 -5.27
CA LYS A 120 -9.41 6.76 -4.93
C LYS A 120 -10.46 6.08 -4.03
N TYR A 121 -11.10 6.82 -3.12
CA TYR A 121 -12.16 6.28 -2.25
C TYR A 121 -13.45 6.07 -3.04
N GLN A 122 -13.85 7.03 -3.87
CA GLN A 122 -15.01 6.95 -4.76
C GLN A 122 -14.85 5.82 -5.77
N ILE A 123 -13.67 5.71 -6.40
CA ILE A 123 -13.33 4.61 -7.31
C ILE A 123 -13.56 3.26 -6.61
N LYS A 124 -12.99 3.08 -5.40
CA LYS A 124 -13.16 1.84 -4.63
C LYS A 124 -14.62 1.53 -4.32
N LYS A 125 -15.43 2.55 -4.00
CA LYS A 125 -16.88 2.39 -3.72
C LYS A 125 -17.63 1.95 -4.97
N ILE A 126 -17.36 2.59 -6.11
CA ILE A 126 -17.98 2.29 -7.39
C ILE A 126 -17.59 0.89 -7.85
N MET A 127 -16.32 0.53 -7.77
CA MET A 127 -15.84 -0.78 -8.21
C MET A 127 -16.38 -1.95 -7.39
N LYS A 128 -16.60 -1.78 -6.07
CA LYS A 128 -17.16 -2.84 -5.22
C LYS A 128 -18.55 -3.33 -5.65
N GLY A 129 -19.32 -2.50 -6.33
CA GLY A 129 -20.67 -2.83 -6.80
C GLY A 129 -20.72 -3.34 -8.23
N ASN A 130 -19.58 -3.39 -8.94
CA ASN A 130 -19.55 -3.55 -10.40
C ASN A 130 -18.58 -4.64 -10.84
N MET A 131 -19.03 -5.48 -11.77
CA MET A 131 -18.22 -6.54 -12.37
C MET A 131 -17.61 -6.03 -13.67
N PHE A 132 -16.29 -5.92 -13.70
CA PHE A 132 -15.50 -5.70 -14.90
C PHE A 132 -15.03 -7.06 -15.45
N ASN A 133 -14.94 -7.20 -16.78
CA ASN A 133 -14.42 -8.42 -17.39
C ASN A 133 -12.95 -8.60 -16.99
N ASN A 134 -12.53 -9.81 -16.63
CA ASN A 134 -11.14 -10.06 -16.25
C ASN A 134 -10.14 -9.74 -17.37
N THR A 135 -10.57 -9.82 -18.63
CA THR A 135 -9.75 -9.54 -19.82
C THR A 135 -9.29 -8.09 -19.91
N ILE A 136 -10.05 -7.13 -19.36
CA ILE A 136 -9.70 -5.71 -19.50
C ILE A 136 -8.41 -5.38 -18.78
N TRP A 137 -8.11 -6.04 -17.65
CA TRP A 137 -6.94 -5.74 -16.83
C TRP A 137 -5.63 -5.90 -17.61
N ALA A 138 -5.56 -6.90 -18.48
CA ALA A 138 -4.43 -7.09 -19.38
C ALA A 138 -4.42 -6.04 -20.51
N LYS A 139 -5.59 -5.71 -21.08
CA LYS A 139 -5.73 -4.69 -22.13
C LYS A 139 -5.38 -3.27 -21.65
N LEU A 140 -5.54 -2.97 -20.35
CA LEU A 140 -5.10 -1.69 -19.78
C LEU A 140 -3.61 -1.45 -19.98
N LEU A 141 -2.79 -2.51 -20.07
CA LEU A 141 -1.34 -2.41 -20.29
C LEU A 141 -0.96 -1.83 -21.66
N ASP A 142 -1.91 -1.71 -22.59
CA ASP A 142 -1.73 -1.10 -23.91
C ASP A 142 -2.19 0.36 -23.94
N THR A 143 -2.70 0.89 -22.82
CA THR A 143 -3.13 2.28 -22.70
C THR A 143 -1.98 3.18 -22.24
N ASN A 144 -2.00 4.45 -22.64
CA ASN A 144 -1.01 5.45 -22.20
C ASN A 144 -1.43 6.14 -20.87
N PHE A 145 -2.32 5.55 -20.10
CA PHE A 145 -2.87 6.17 -18.91
C PHE A 145 -2.14 5.72 -17.65
N ASP A 146 -1.84 6.67 -16.75
CA ASP A 146 -1.20 6.35 -15.48
C ASP A 146 -2.23 5.93 -14.41
N PHE A 147 -2.35 4.62 -14.17
CA PHE A 147 -3.25 4.05 -13.18
C PHE A 147 -2.69 3.98 -11.74
N LYS A 148 -1.44 4.40 -11.51
CA LYS A 148 -0.74 4.17 -10.24
C LYS A 148 -1.45 4.82 -9.05
N ASP A 149 -1.99 6.00 -9.26
CA ASP A 149 -2.65 6.79 -8.21
C ASP A 149 -4.16 6.55 -8.11
N CYS A 150 -4.79 5.99 -9.15
CA CYS A 150 -6.21 5.63 -9.14
C CYS A 150 -6.53 4.57 -8.09
N PHE A 151 -5.70 3.53 -8.01
CA PHE A 151 -6.03 2.32 -7.28
C PHE A 151 -5.28 2.22 -5.95
N SER A 152 -5.92 1.58 -4.96
CA SER A 152 -5.24 1.24 -3.72
C SER A 152 -4.11 0.25 -3.96
N TYR A 153 -3.06 0.32 -3.15
CA TYR A 153 -1.90 -0.57 -3.28
C TYR A 153 -2.33 -2.05 -3.27
N LYS A 154 -3.23 -2.40 -2.34
CA LYS A 154 -3.82 -3.74 -2.24
C LYS A 154 -4.55 -4.14 -3.52
N TYR A 155 -5.34 -3.23 -4.10
CA TYR A 155 -6.12 -3.51 -5.30
C TYR A 155 -5.22 -3.68 -6.54
N ARG A 156 -4.13 -2.90 -6.65
CA ARG A 156 -3.13 -3.08 -7.69
C ARG A 156 -2.49 -4.48 -7.63
N ILE A 157 -2.14 -4.97 -6.44
CA ILE A 157 -1.66 -6.35 -6.27
C ILE A 157 -2.71 -7.37 -6.72
N GLU A 158 -3.99 -7.16 -6.36
CA GLU A 158 -5.09 -8.04 -6.78
C GLU A 158 -5.25 -8.08 -8.30
N ILE A 159 -5.16 -6.94 -8.98
CA ILE A 159 -5.16 -6.87 -10.45
C ILE A 159 -3.97 -7.65 -11.04
N CYS A 160 -2.75 -7.44 -10.53
CA CYS A 160 -1.57 -8.16 -11.00
C CYS A 160 -1.69 -9.68 -10.83
N ARG A 161 -2.31 -10.15 -9.75
CA ARG A 161 -2.62 -11.58 -9.54
C ARG A 161 -3.61 -12.11 -10.57
N LEU A 162 -4.65 -11.33 -10.89
CA LEU A 162 -5.61 -11.68 -11.93
C LEU A 162 -4.93 -11.77 -13.31
N ILE A 163 -4.07 -10.80 -13.64
CA ILE A 163 -3.31 -10.84 -14.91
C ILE A 163 -2.39 -12.06 -14.94
N SER A 164 -1.62 -12.34 -13.88
CA SER A 164 -0.74 -13.53 -13.82
C SER A 164 -1.50 -14.83 -14.08
N LYS A 165 -2.69 -14.97 -13.48
CA LYS A 165 -3.52 -16.16 -13.59
C LYS A 165 -4.16 -16.33 -14.97
N GLU A 166 -4.75 -15.26 -15.50
CA GLU A 166 -5.56 -15.32 -16.73
C GLU A 166 -4.71 -15.10 -17.99
N ASN A 167 -3.54 -14.48 -17.88
CA ASN A 167 -2.64 -14.15 -18.98
C ASN A 167 -1.17 -14.48 -18.65
N PRO A 168 -0.82 -15.75 -18.41
CA PRO A 168 0.51 -16.15 -17.92
C PRO A 168 1.66 -15.89 -18.91
N ILE A 169 1.33 -15.61 -20.18
CA ILE A 169 2.30 -15.28 -21.24
C ILE A 169 2.84 -13.85 -21.09
N ILE A 170 2.09 -12.95 -20.43
CA ILE A 170 2.50 -11.57 -20.23
C ILE A 170 3.61 -11.53 -19.15
N PRO A 171 4.80 -10.96 -19.45
CA PRO A 171 5.88 -10.84 -18.45
C PRO A 171 5.42 -10.05 -17.22
N LYS A 172 5.77 -10.54 -16.03
CA LYS A 172 5.30 -9.97 -14.77
C LYS A 172 5.77 -8.53 -14.57
N GLU A 173 7.00 -8.27 -14.96
CA GLU A 173 7.66 -6.98 -14.91
C GLU A 173 6.84 -5.92 -15.65
N ARG A 174 6.19 -6.29 -16.77
CA ARG A 174 5.39 -5.37 -17.57
C ARG A 174 4.24 -4.78 -16.75
N TYR A 175 3.41 -5.63 -16.14
CA TYR A 175 2.26 -5.13 -15.38
C TYR A 175 2.64 -4.60 -13.99
N LEU A 176 3.70 -5.13 -13.36
CA LEU A 176 4.20 -4.58 -12.09
C LEU A 176 4.69 -3.14 -12.28
N ASN A 177 5.45 -2.87 -13.35
CA ASN A 177 5.89 -1.51 -13.70
C ASN A 177 4.72 -0.61 -14.09
N PHE A 178 3.78 -1.11 -14.89
CA PHE A 178 2.59 -0.36 -15.30
C PHE A 178 1.77 0.12 -14.10
N PHE A 179 1.50 -0.77 -13.14
CA PHE A 179 0.82 -0.41 -11.90
C PHE A 179 1.74 0.24 -10.86
N GLY A 180 3.01 0.47 -11.17
CA GLY A 180 3.95 1.17 -10.30
C GLY A 180 4.22 0.48 -8.97
N LEU A 181 4.25 -0.85 -8.98
CA LEU A 181 4.57 -1.68 -7.84
C LEU A 181 6.08 -1.94 -7.79
N ILE A 182 6.67 -1.81 -6.61
CA ILE A 182 8.09 -2.09 -6.38
C ILE A 182 8.25 -3.60 -6.17
N PHE A 183 9.24 -4.24 -6.81
CA PHE A 183 9.40 -5.69 -6.74
C PHE A 183 10.85 -6.16 -6.88
N PHE A 184 11.09 -7.45 -6.58
CA PHE A 184 12.36 -8.13 -6.86
C PHE A 184 12.14 -9.63 -7.12
N GLU A 185 13.17 -10.33 -7.59
CA GLU A 185 13.13 -11.77 -7.90
C GLU A 185 13.02 -12.67 -6.65
N ASN A 186 12.03 -13.57 -6.64
CA ASN A 186 11.84 -14.56 -5.58
C ASN A 186 12.76 -15.78 -5.75
N LEU A 187 14.05 -15.61 -5.48
CA LEU A 187 15.02 -16.71 -5.54
C LEU A 187 14.87 -17.64 -4.33
N SER A 188 15.04 -18.94 -4.56
CA SER A 188 14.92 -19.99 -3.53
C SER A 188 15.78 -19.75 -2.27
N LYS A 189 16.94 -19.09 -2.43
CA LYS A 189 17.84 -18.71 -1.32
C LYS A 189 17.22 -17.73 -0.31
N TYR A 190 16.16 -17.00 -0.70
CA TYR A 190 15.50 -16.02 0.16
C TYR A 190 14.41 -16.64 1.06
N GLY A 191 13.95 -17.86 0.74
CA GLY A 191 13.04 -18.62 1.60
C GLY A 191 11.73 -17.92 1.95
N VAL A 192 11.17 -17.12 1.03
CA VAL A 192 9.86 -16.46 1.21
C VAL A 192 8.76 -17.40 0.68
N PRO A 193 8.07 -18.20 1.52
CA PRO A 193 7.02 -19.09 1.05
C PRO A 193 5.83 -18.32 0.46
N ASP A 194 5.15 -18.92 -0.52
CA ASP A 194 3.97 -18.36 -1.19
C ASP A 194 2.84 -17.98 -0.22
N SER A 195 2.83 -18.54 0.98
CA SER A 195 1.87 -18.28 2.05
C SER A 195 2.30 -17.19 3.05
N TYR A 196 3.23 -16.29 2.69
CA TYR A 196 3.67 -15.17 3.55
C TYR A 196 2.55 -14.11 3.70
N SER A 197 1.47 -14.47 4.41
CA SER A 197 0.36 -13.59 4.71
C SER A 197 -0.01 -13.67 6.19
N LYS A 198 0.89 -13.26 7.07
CA LYS A 198 0.52 -12.97 8.46
C LYS A 198 1.06 -11.61 8.85
N THR A 199 0.21 -10.60 8.71
CA THR A 199 0.39 -9.21 9.17
C THR A 199 0.49 -9.07 10.69
N HIS A 200 0.44 -10.18 11.44
CA HIS A 200 0.41 -10.21 12.90
C HIS A 200 1.47 -11.12 13.52
N ASP A 201 2.27 -11.82 12.71
CA ASP A 201 3.46 -12.50 13.23
C ASP A 201 4.60 -11.47 13.25
N THR A 202 5.09 -11.20 14.44
CA THR A 202 6.21 -10.28 14.65
C THR A 202 7.56 -10.84 14.18
N ASN A 203 7.57 -12.13 13.81
CA ASN A 203 8.66 -12.79 13.10
C ASN A 203 8.41 -12.73 11.58
N GLN A 204 8.85 -11.66 10.91
CA GLN A 204 8.60 -11.48 9.48
C GLN A 204 9.83 -10.97 8.73
N ASN A 205 10.01 -11.44 7.50
CA ASN A 205 10.95 -10.83 6.56
C ASN A 205 10.32 -9.54 6.00
N ARG A 206 11.09 -8.47 5.96
CA ARG A 206 10.73 -7.16 5.40
C ARG A 206 11.86 -6.70 4.49
N MET A 207 11.55 -5.75 3.61
CA MET A 207 12.60 -5.02 2.89
C MET A 207 12.79 -3.66 3.53
N HIS A 208 14.04 -3.27 3.72
CA HIS A 208 14.41 -1.97 4.25
C HIS A 208 15.18 -1.18 3.19
N ASP A 209 14.69 0.00 2.89
CA ASP A 209 15.42 1.00 2.11
C ASP A 209 16.24 1.88 3.06
N ASN A 210 17.56 1.70 3.04
CA ASN A 210 18.52 2.44 3.84
C ASN A 210 18.53 3.95 3.54
N ILE A 211 18.19 4.35 2.33
CA ILE A 211 18.28 5.76 1.92
C ILE A 211 17.06 6.51 2.44
N SER A 212 15.87 5.99 2.16
CA SER A 212 14.62 6.62 2.60
C SER A 212 14.22 6.28 4.04
N GLN A 213 14.91 5.31 4.67
CA GLN A 213 14.57 4.77 5.99
C GLN A 213 13.13 4.22 6.02
N ILE A 214 12.72 3.53 4.95
CA ILE A 214 11.38 2.94 4.81
C ILE A 214 11.47 1.42 4.85
N ASN A 215 10.59 0.83 5.64
CA ASN A 215 10.36 -0.60 5.67
C ASN A 215 9.12 -0.99 4.84
N TYR A 216 9.24 -2.04 4.05
CA TYR A 216 8.19 -2.59 3.20
C TYR A 216 7.83 -4.00 3.62
N LEU A 217 6.54 -4.32 3.54
CA LEU A 217 6.04 -5.69 3.62
C LEU A 217 6.23 -6.41 2.31
N MET A 218 6.68 -7.66 2.40
CA MET A 218 6.93 -8.52 1.25
C MET A 218 5.68 -9.36 0.95
N THR A 219 5.24 -9.36 -0.30
CA THR A 219 4.09 -10.15 -0.76
C THR A 219 4.50 -10.98 -1.97
N PRO A 220 4.43 -12.32 -1.90
CA PRO A 220 4.79 -13.16 -3.04
C PRO A 220 3.78 -13.04 -4.18
N LEU A 221 4.32 -13.09 -5.39
CA LEU A 221 3.63 -13.24 -6.67
C LEU A 221 4.49 -14.17 -7.55
N ASP A 222 4.34 -15.47 -7.33
CA ASP A 222 5.10 -16.53 -8.01
C ASP A 222 6.63 -16.32 -7.87
N ASP A 223 7.32 -16.14 -9.00
CA ASP A 223 8.76 -15.88 -9.10
C ASP A 223 9.15 -14.44 -8.71
N LYS A 224 8.21 -13.60 -8.28
CA LYS A 224 8.45 -12.21 -7.87
C LYS A 224 7.97 -11.95 -6.44
N ILE A 225 8.61 -11.01 -5.76
CA ILE A 225 8.15 -10.45 -4.48
C ILE A 225 7.81 -8.98 -4.67
N ILE A 226 6.59 -8.59 -4.29
CA ILE A 226 6.10 -7.21 -4.32
C ILE A 226 6.33 -6.56 -2.95
N LEU A 227 6.84 -5.33 -2.94
CA LEU A 227 7.10 -4.53 -1.74
C LEU A 227 5.97 -3.55 -1.49
N SER A 228 5.25 -3.70 -0.38
CA SER A 228 4.01 -3.00 -0.09
C SER A 228 4.03 -2.32 1.27
N ASN A 229 3.04 -1.45 1.54
CA ASN A 229 2.81 -0.85 2.85
C ASN A 229 4.08 -0.17 3.44
N PRO A 230 4.59 0.90 2.78
CA PRO A 230 5.76 1.61 3.26
C PRO A 230 5.52 2.16 4.67
N GLN A 231 6.42 1.85 5.58
CA GLN A 231 6.40 2.33 6.96
C GLN A 231 7.74 2.98 7.27
N ILE A 232 7.69 4.23 7.75
CA ILE A 232 8.89 4.93 8.22
C ILE A 232 9.51 4.12 9.36
N HIS A 233 10.78 3.78 9.23
CA HIS A 233 11.54 3.13 10.27
C HIS A 233 11.67 4.06 11.48
N ARG A 234 11.24 3.60 12.65
CA ARG A 234 11.35 4.34 13.91
C ARG A 234 12.34 3.65 14.82
N SER A 235 13.59 4.07 14.73
CA SER A 235 14.64 3.63 15.65
C SER A 235 14.26 3.98 17.09
N CYS A 236 14.41 3.03 18.00
CA CYS A 236 14.22 3.24 19.43
C CYS A 236 15.49 2.81 20.16
N SER A 237 15.95 3.62 21.11
CA SER A 237 17.00 3.23 22.05
C SER A 237 16.43 2.25 23.06
N MET A 238 17.09 1.12 23.25
CA MET A 238 16.71 0.21 24.32
C MET A 238 17.09 0.83 25.67
N PRO A 239 16.16 0.91 26.65
CA PRO A 239 16.60 1.09 28.02
C PRO A 239 17.45 -0.13 28.38
N ILE A 240 18.66 0.11 28.89
CA ILE A 240 19.56 -0.95 29.36
C ILE A 240 18.78 -1.81 30.34
N ASN A 241 18.36 -3.00 29.89
CA ASN A 241 17.61 -3.89 30.74
C ASN A 241 18.61 -4.51 31.70
N ARG A 242 18.80 -3.88 32.87
CA ARG A 242 19.68 -4.36 33.94
C ARG A 242 19.40 -5.82 34.33
N ARG A 243 18.26 -6.40 33.94
CA ARG A 243 17.96 -7.84 34.15
C ARG A 243 18.80 -8.77 33.28
N SER A 244 19.22 -8.36 32.08
CA SER A 244 20.22 -9.11 31.31
C SER A 244 21.60 -9.02 31.98
N LEU A 245 21.86 -7.89 32.67
CA LEU A 245 23.05 -7.69 33.50
C LEU A 245 23.00 -8.41 34.87
N ARG A 246 21.81 -8.75 35.40
CA ARG A 246 21.68 -9.42 36.71
C ARG A 246 22.14 -10.88 36.70
N TYR A 247 22.30 -11.49 35.52
CA TYR A 247 23.00 -12.78 35.38
C TYR A 247 24.52 -12.62 35.13
N LEU A 248 25.02 -11.38 35.09
CA LEU A 248 26.38 -11.00 34.68
C LEU A 248 27.22 -10.32 35.77
N THR A 249 26.69 -10.03 36.96
CA THR A 249 27.50 -9.43 38.04
C THR A 249 27.37 -10.22 39.34
N SER A 250 28.22 -11.23 39.49
CA SER A 250 28.71 -11.69 40.79
C SER A 250 30.24 -11.66 40.78
N SER A 251 30.78 -10.49 40.50
CA SER A 251 32.09 -10.09 41.00
C SER A 251 32.04 -8.58 41.10
N GLU A 252 32.14 -8.09 42.32
CA GLU A 252 32.42 -6.69 42.61
C GLU A 252 33.68 -6.29 41.85
N GLU A 253 33.60 -5.21 41.06
CA GLU A 253 34.62 -4.17 40.99
C GLU A 253 34.16 -3.08 39.99
N ASP A 254 33.93 -1.91 40.56
CA ASP A 254 33.98 -0.55 40.01
C ASP A 254 33.86 -0.35 38.49
N ALA A 255 32.64 -0.05 38.04
CA ALA A 255 32.40 0.56 36.73
C ALA A 255 32.15 2.08 36.89
N GLN A 256 33.22 2.85 36.80
CA GLN A 256 33.14 4.24 36.32
C GLN A 256 33.07 4.26 34.79
N ASP A 257 32.37 5.28 34.30
CA ASP A 257 32.17 5.70 32.92
C ASP A 257 31.24 4.90 32.01
N GLY A 258 30.18 5.60 31.59
CA GLY A 258 29.17 5.13 30.68
C GLY A 258 29.74 4.87 29.30
N GLN A 259 29.82 3.60 28.93
CA GLN A 259 29.90 3.19 27.54
C GLN A 259 28.52 2.75 27.08
N SER A 260 27.89 3.60 26.27
CA SER A 260 26.79 3.24 25.39
C SER A 260 27.33 2.29 24.32
N TYR A 261 26.95 1.02 24.36
CA TYR A 261 27.27 0.06 23.29
C TYR A 261 26.41 0.35 22.05
N GLU A 262 26.82 1.31 21.23
CA GLU A 262 26.31 1.55 19.87
C GLU A 262 27.16 0.79 18.84
N VAL A 263 27.17 -0.55 18.78
CA VAL A 263 27.86 -1.22 17.64
C VAL A 263 27.21 -2.51 17.16
N LEU A 264 25.91 -2.45 16.92
CA LEU A 264 25.26 -3.16 15.82
C LEU A 264 25.72 -2.84 14.39
N PRO A 265 26.18 -3.76 13.50
CA PRO A 265 25.71 -3.70 12.12
C PRO A 265 24.26 -4.20 12.11
N ARG A 266 23.40 -3.42 12.77
CA ARG A 266 21.98 -3.64 12.95
C ARG A 266 21.29 -2.57 12.13
N LEU A 267 20.32 -2.95 11.34
CA LEU A 267 19.14 -2.10 11.32
C LEU A 267 18.54 -2.16 12.72
N SER A 268 18.36 -0.99 13.30
CA SER A 268 18.04 -0.70 14.70
C SER A 268 16.91 -1.55 15.29
N THR A 269 16.83 -1.54 16.62
CA THR A 269 15.58 -1.82 17.32
C THR A 269 14.50 -0.84 16.85
N GLU A 270 13.38 -1.38 16.39
CA GLU A 270 12.25 -0.58 15.88
C GLU A 270 11.09 -0.67 16.87
N SER A 271 10.39 0.44 17.08
CA SER A 271 9.07 0.39 17.73
C SER A 271 8.01 0.17 16.66
N MET A 272 7.37 -1.00 16.68
CA MET A 272 6.22 -1.30 15.83
C MET A 272 4.93 -0.77 16.47
N ASN A 273 3.86 -0.71 15.66
CA ASN A 273 2.52 -0.35 16.13
C ASN A 273 2.19 -1.06 17.46
N PHE A 274 1.57 -0.33 18.39
CA PHE A 274 1.28 -0.74 19.77
C PHE A 274 2.48 -0.74 20.75
N GLY A 275 3.60 -0.09 20.39
CA GLY A 275 4.71 0.16 21.32
C GLY A 275 5.60 -1.06 21.57
N VAL A 276 5.52 -2.06 20.70
CA VAL A 276 6.31 -3.29 20.80
C VAL A 276 7.67 -3.07 20.17
N VAL A 277 8.74 -3.30 20.93
CA VAL A 277 10.11 -3.24 20.41
C VAL A 277 10.45 -4.54 19.71
N VAL A 278 10.91 -4.43 18.47
CA VAL A 278 11.35 -5.56 17.64
C VAL A 278 12.83 -5.41 17.30
N TYR A 279 13.49 -6.54 17.09
CA TYR A 279 14.87 -6.61 16.60
C TYR A 279 14.87 -6.88 15.10
N ASN A 280 15.72 -6.17 14.37
CA ASN A 280 15.91 -6.36 12.94
C ASN A 280 17.31 -6.92 12.67
N PHE A 281 17.38 -7.92 11.79
CA PHE A 281 18.63 -8.55 11.33
C PHE A 281 18.73 -8.43 9.83
N ILE A 282 19.81 -7.83 9.32
CA ILE A 282 20.10 -7.80 7.89
C ILE A 282 20.46 -9.23 7.47
N ILE A 283 19.77 -9.72 6.45
CA ILE A 283 20.05 -11.02 5.83
C ILE A 283 21.01 -10.83 4.67
N CYS A 284 20.65 -9.96 3.72
CA CYS A 284 21.44 -9.68 2.52
C CYS A 284 20.94 -8.43 1.80
N ASP A 285 21.75 -7.94 0.88
CA ASP A 285 21.39 -6.89 -0.06
C ASP A 285 20.69 -7.49 -1.29
N ILE A 286 19.64 -6.82 -1.75
CA ILE A 286 18.77 -7.24 -2.85
C ILE A 286 18.68 -6.10 -3.85
N ASN A 287 18.82 -6.42 -5.14
CA ASN A 287 18.47 -5.48 -6.19
C ASN A 287 16.93 -5.43 -6.33
N VAL A 288 16.36 -4.25 -6.15
CA VAL A 288 14.93 -4.00 -6.16
C VAL A 288 14.59 -3.09 -7.32
N HIS A 289 13.62 -3.53 -8.13
CA HIS A 289 13.11 -2.78 -9.26
C HIS A 289 12.10 -1.74 -8.79
N THR A 290 12.38 -0.48 -9.10
CA THR A 290 11.47 0.65 -8.85
C THR A 290 11.13 1.36 -10.16
N GLN A 291 10.18 2.28 -10.11
CA GLN A 291 9.82 3.10 -11.26
C GLN A 291 10.96 4.02 -11.73
N ASN A 292 11.86 4.38 -10.82
CA ASN A 292 12.98 5.29 -11.10
C ASN A 292 14.27 4.54 -11.43
N GLY A 293 14.19 3.21 -11.58
CA GLY A 293 15.32 2.32 -11.79
C GLY A 293 15.58 1.40 -10.60
N ASP A 294 16.65 0.64 -10.74
CA ASP A 294 17.08 -0.37 -9.80
C ASP A 294 17.79 0.25 -8.60
N ILE A 295 17.39 -0.15 -7.39
CA ILE A 295 18.03 0.27 -6.14
C ILE A 295 18.36 -0.93 -5.28
N ILE A 296 19.46 -0.82 -4.54
CA ILE A 296 19.86 -1.85 -3.57
C ILE A 296 19.13 -1.59 -2.26
N MET A 297 18.33 -2.55 -1.82
CA MET A 297 17.67 -2.55 -0.50
C MET A 297 18.15 -3.72 0.34
N GLN A 298 17.94 -3.65 1.66
CA GLN A 298 18.32 -4.70 2.60
C GLN A 298 17.13 -5.57 2.94
N MET A 299 17.27 -6.88 2.76
CA MET A 299 16.31 -7.82 3.34
C MET A 299 16.59 -7.93 4.83
N ILE A 300 15.57 -7.67 5.64
CA ILE A 300 15.65 -7.78 7.09
C ILE A 300 14.71 -8.84 7.62
N LYS A 301 15.14 -9.52 8.67
CA LYS A 301 14.30 -10.36 9.51
C LYS A 301 13.95 -9.60 10.78
N THR A 302 12.68 -9.30 10.95
CA THR A 302 12.13 -8.74 12.19
C THR A 302 11.75 -9.87 13.15
N THR A 303 12.00 -9.72 14.45
CA THR A 303 11.65 -10.69 15.50
C THR A 303 11.41 -10.03 16.85
N LEU A 304 10.55 -10.62 17.69
CA LEU A 304 10.43 -10.27 19.12
C LEU A 304 11.44 -11.01 20.00
N ASN A 305 11.86 -12.19 19.57
CA ASN A 305 12.89 -12.92 20.28
C ASN A 305 14.12 -12.04 20.29
N ASP A 306 14.76 -11.94 21.46
CA ASP A 306 16.03 -11.26 21.55
C ASP A 306 17.01 -11.82 20.51
N GLY A 307 18.00 -11.03 20.15
CA GLY A 307 18.92 -11.45 19.10
C GLY A 307 19.72 -12.70 19.47
N TYR A 308 19.86 -13.01 20.75
CA TYR A 308 20.54 -14.20 21.23
C TYR A 308 19.79 -15.48 20.81
N TYR A 309 18.48 -15.58 21.03
CA TYR A 309 17.69 -16.74 20.59
C TYR A 309 17.69 -16.92 19.07
N SER A 310 17.72 -15.81 18.32
CA SER A 310 17.78 -15.86 16.85
C SER A 310 19.13 -16.36 16.36
N LEU A 311 20.22 -15.90 16.96
CA LEU A 311 21.59 -16.36 16.69
C LEU A 311 21.74 -17.85 16.99
N VAL A 312 21.25 -18.31 18.14
CA VAL A 312 21.25 -19.73 18.52
C VAL A 312 20.49 -20.59 17.51
N ARG A 313 19.37 -20.09 16.99
CA ARG A 313 18.56 -20.83 16.01
C ARG A 313 19.24 -20.92 14.63
N VAL A 314 19.90 -19.86 14.17
CA VAL A 314 20.60 -19.84 12.88
C VAL A 314 21.86 -20.71 12.93
N HIS A 315 22.59 -20.66 14.03
CA HIS A 315 23.82 -21.44 14.23
C HIS A 315 23.60 -22.66 15.14
N HIS A 316 22.44 -23.29 14.97
CA HIS A 316 21.98 -24.39 15.82
C HIS A 316 22.99 -25.53 15.92
N ASP A 317 23.68 -25.87 14.83
CA ASP A 317 24.63 -26.98 14.83
C ASP A 317 25.91 -26.67 15.62
N ASP A 318 26.39 -25.43 15.61
CA ASP A 318 27.53 -25.02 16.41
C ASP A 318 27.16 -24.93 17.90
N PHE A 319 25.93 -24.50 18.19
CA PHE A 319 25.36 -24.55 19.53
C PHE A 319 25.23 -26.00 20.05
N ARG A 320 24.71 -26.90 19.22
CA ARG A 320 24.58 -28.33 19.54
C ARG A 320 25.95 -28.94 19.83
N LYS A 321 26.97 -28.66 18.99
CA LYS A 321 28.35 -29.16 19.19
C LYS A 321 28.93 -28.73 20.53
N LEU A 322 28.77 -27.46 20.90
CA LEU A 322 29.23 -26.93 22.19
C LEU A 322 28.52 -27.61 23.38
N HIS A 323 27.20 -27.82 23.27
CA HIS A 323 26.41 -28.49 24.30
C HIS A 323 26.68 -29.98 24.44
N SER A 324 26.98 -30.67 23.34
CA SER A 324 27.35 -32.09 23.33
C SER A 324 28.78 -32.36 23.81
N ASN A 325 29.59 -31.32 23.97
CA ASN A 325 30.97 -31.49 24.39
C ASN A 325 31.09 -31.50 25.93
N GLU A 326 31.18 -32.70 26.49
CA GLU A 326 31.29 -32.94 27.94
C GLU A 326 32.54 -32.32 28.59
N ALA A 327 33.55 -31.92 27.80
CA ALA A 327 34.75 -31.27 28.31
C ALA A 327 34.51 -29.84 28.84
N TYR A 328 33.36 -29.22 28.53
CA TYR A 328 33.01 -27.90 29.04
C TYR A 328 32.05 -27.99 30.22
N THR A 329 32.37 -27.26 31.28
CA THR A 329 31.40 -26.94 32.32
C THR A 329 30.29 -26.04 31.78
N PHE A 330 29.14 -26.06 32.45
CA PHE A 330 28.01 -25.17 32.13
C PHE A 330 28.45 -23.68 32.02
N ASN A 331 29.30 -23.22 32.93
CA ASN A 331 29.80 -21.84 32.93
C ASN A 331 30.70 -21.53 31.73
N GLN A 332 31.59 -22.45 31.33
CA GLN A 332 32.45 -22.25 30.17
C GLN A 332 31.65 -22.21 28.86
N ARG A 333 30.63 -23.07 28.73
CA ARG A 333 29.70 -23.02 27.59
C ARG A 333 28.99 -21.66 27.52
N ARG A 334 28.52 -21.16 28.68
CA ARG A 334 27.87 -19.85 28.79
C ARG A 334 28.78 -18.70 28.37
N ILE A 335 30.03 -18.68 28.83
CA ILE A 335 31.01 -17.62 28.51
C ILE A 335 31.37 -17.64 27.01
N SER A 336 31.60 -18.82 26.44
CA SER A 336 31.93 -18.97 25.01
C SER A 336 30.79 -18.48 24.12
N LEU A 337 29.54 -18.81 24.47
CA LEU A 337 28.34 -18.31 23.78
C LEU A 337 28.17 -16.80 23.91
N GLN A 338 28.37 -16.27 25.11
CA GLN A 338 28.31 -14.83 25.35
C GLN A 338 29.34 -14.09 24.50
N ARG A 339 30.56 -14.61 24.40
CA ARG A 339 31.62 -14.03 23.55
C ARG A 339 31.29 -14.08 22.06
N SER A 340 30.77 -15.20 21.56
CA SER A 340 30.28 -15.29 20.18
C SER A 340 29.16 -14.30 19.91
N TRP A 341 28.24 -14.14 20.87
CA TRP A 341 27.16 -13.16 20.81
C TRP A 341 27.71 -11.72 20.84
N ASP A 342 28.69 -11.42 21.69
CA ASP A 342 29.29 -10.10 21.82
C ASP A 342 30.10 -9.72 20.57
N ILE A 343 30.87 -10.66 20.00
CA ILE A 343 31.60 -10.45 18.73
C ILE A 343 30.61 -10.24 17.58
N TYR A 344 29.55 -11.05 17.51
CA TYR A 344 28.46 -10.81 16.56
C TYR A 344 27.82 -9.44 16.81
N CYS A 345 27.72 -9.05 18.08
CA CYS A 345 27.21 -7.76 18.54
C CYS A 345 28.16 -6.58 18.40
N GLU A 346 29.39 -6.78 17.97
CA GLU A 346 30.35 -5.70 17.76
C GLU A 346 30.69 -5.58 16.28
N LYS A 347 30.73 -6.72 15.58
CA LYS A 347 31.30 -6.83 14.23
C LYS A 347 30.29 -7.30 13.18
N GLY A 348 29.13 -7.83 13.59
CA GLY A 348 28.14 -8.46 12.69
C GLY A 348 28.58 -9.77 12.09
N ILE A 349 29.78 -10.22 12.43
CA ILE A 349 30.36 -11.45 11.94
C ILE A 349 30.10 -12.50 13.02
N TYR A 350 29.38 -13.56 12.64
CA TYR A 350 29.25 -14.71 13.54
C TYR A 350 30.59 -15.42 13.65
N VAL A 351 31.11 -15.49 14.87
CA VAL A 351 32.28 -16.32 15.20
C VAL A 351 31.79 -17.50 16.02
N PRO A 352 31.97 -18.75 15.55
CA PRO A 352 31.56 -19.93 16.28
C PRO A 352 32.20 -19.97 17.68
N PRO A 353 31.51 -20.49 18.71
CA PRO A 353 32.09 -20.63 20.04
C PRO A 353 33.28 -21.59 20.00
N ILE A 354 34.49 -21.07 20.29
CA ILE A 354 35.76 -21.81 20.22
C ILE A 354 36.22 -22.24 21.62
N LYS A 355 37.01 -23.30 21.68
CA LYS A 355 37.75 -23.78 22.86
C LYS A 355 38.85 -22.78 23.24
N GLU A 356 38.85 -22.36 24.50
CA GLU A 356 40.07 -21.93 25.19
C GLU A 356 40.56 -23.06 26.07
#